data_AF-A0A6B9FYI8-F1
#
_entry.id   AF-A0A6B9FYI8-F1
#
_cell.length_a   1.000
_cell.length_b   1.000
_cell.length_c   1.000
_cell.angle_alpha   90.00
_cell.angle_beta   90.00
_cell.angle_gamma   90.00
#
_symmetry.space_group_name_H-M   'P 1'
#
loop_
_entity.id
_entity.type
_entity.pdbx_description
1 polymer ?
#
loop_
_entity_poly.entity_id
_entity_poly.type
_entity_poly.pdbx_seq_one_letter_code
_entity_poly.pdbx_strand_id
1 'polypeptide(L)'
;MIKPPEPYLPYKWSENIPFVYALKAMGKGVATESQQKLILAELMSLTGYYDLSYRPDSERDTAFAEGKRFIGAQLVKLINLSPDVIESSKKPRKTR
;
A
#
# COMPACT_ATOMS: atom_id res chain seq x y z
N MET A 1 -6.98 -11.80 -6.70
CA MET A 1 -6.63 -10.92 -5.57
C MET A 1 -7.23 -11.53 -4.33
N ILE A 2 -6.44 -11.66 -3.26
CA ILE A 2 -6.93 -12.21 -2.00
C ILE A 2 -7.75 -11.13 -1.29
N LYS A 3 -8.86 -11.53 -0.67
CA LYS A 3 -9.69 -10.62 0.12
C LYS A 3 -8.80 -9.97 1.19
N PRO A 4 -8.77 -8.63 1.29
CA PRO A 4 -8.00 -7.97 2.33
C PRO A 4 -8.45 -8.49 3.70
N PRO A 5 -7.52 -8.84 4.61
CA PRO A 5 -7.89 -9.26 5.95
C PRO A 5 -8.59 -8.12 6.68
N GLU A 6 -9.37 -8.45 7.71
CA GLU A 6 -9.89 -7.41 8.59
C GLU A 6 -8.73 -6.53 9.10
N PRO A 7 -8.95 -5.20 9.26
CA PRO A 7 -7.88 -4.25 9.44
C PRO A 7 -6.87 -4.64 10.53
N TYR A 8 -7.39 -5.11 11.67
CA TYR A 8 -6.65 -5.48 12.88
C TYR A 8 -6.07 -6.91 12.86
N LEU A 9 -6.37 -7.72 11.85
CA LEU A 9 -5.81 -9.07 11.74
C LEU A 9 -4.49 -9.08 10.97
N PRO A 10 -3.54 -9.97 11.36
CA PRO A 10 -2.32 -10.18 10.59
C PRO A 10 -2.63 -10.63 9.14
N TYR A 11 -1.72 -10.28 8.23
CA TYR A 11 -1.82 -10.75 6.85
C TYR A 11 -1.63 -12.27 6.76
N LYS A 12 -2.57 -12.95 6.11
CA LYS A 12 -2.55 -14.40 5.91
C LYS A 12 -1.60 -14.80 4.78
N TRP A 13 -0.30 -14.67 5.04
CA TRP A 13 0.76 -14.90 4.06
C TRP A 13 0.73 -16.31 3.45
N SER A 14 0.24 -17.31 4.18
CA SER A 14 0.14 -18.70 3.71
C SER A 14 -0.84 -18.86 2.54
N GLU A 15 -1.81 -17.95 2.39
CA GLU A 15 -2.75 -17.91 1.28
C GLU A 15 -2.16 -17.20 0.04
N ASN A 16 -1.01 -16.51 0.18
CA ASN A 16 -0.32 -15.79 -0.90
C ASN A 16 1.18 -16.08 -1.00
N ILE A 17 1.53 -17.35 -1.18
CA ILE A 17 2.93 -17.76 -1.33
C ILE A 17 3.68 -17.00 -2.46
N PRO A 18 3.08 -16.73 -3.64
CA PRO A 18 3.76 -15.95 -4.69
C PRO A 18 4.17 -14.55 -4.24
N PHE A 19 3.31 -13.84 -3.51
CA PHE A 19 3.62 -12.51 -2.97
C PHE A 19 4.78 -12.55 -1.97
N VAL A 20 4.84 -13.56 -1.10
CA VAL A 20 5.94 -13.74 -0.14
C VAL A 20 7.28 -13.89 -0.86
N TYR A 21 7.34 -14.71 -1.91
CA TYR A 21 8.55 -14.86 -2.71
C TYR A 21 8.90 -13.60 -3.49
N ALA A 22 7.90 -12.88 -4.01
CA ALA A 22 8.11 -11.60 -4.68
C ALA A 22 8.73 -10.55 -3.73
N LEU A 23 8.20 -10.40 -2.51
CA LEU A 23 8.78 -9.52 -1.49
C LEU A 23 10.21 -9.93 -1.12
N LYS A 24 10.47 -11.24 -0.97
CA LYS A 24 11.84 -11.74 -0.74
C LYS A 24 12.78 -11.40 -1.89
N ALA A 25 12.33 -11.53 -3.14
CA ALA A 25 13.12 -11.18 -4.31
C ALA A 25 13.39 -9.66 -4.39
N MET A 26 12.39 -8.84 -4.04
CA MET A 26 12.52 -7.38 -3.99
C MET A 26 13.52 -6.94 -2.92
N GLY A 27 13.47 -7.53 -1.73
CA GLY A 27 14.45 -7.27 -0.67
C GLY A 27 15.89 -7.65 -1.04
N LYS A 28 16.06 -8.59 -1.97
CA LYS A 28 17.37 -8.96 -2.54
C LYS A 28 17.77 -8.13 -3.78
N GLY A 29 16.89 -7.24 -4.27
CA GLY A 29 17.13 -6.46 -5.48
C GLY A 29 17.02 -7.25 -6.80
N VAL A 30 16.40 -8.44 -6.79
CA VAL A 30 16.29 -9.34 -7.96
C VAL A 30 14.85 -9.62 -8.39
N ALA A 31 13.89 -8.81 -7.92
CA ALA A 31 12.49 -8.97 -8.30
C ALA A 31 12.31 -8.72 -9.80
N THR A 32 11.67 -9.68 -10.47
CA THR A 32 11.27 -9.54 -11.87
C THR A 32 10.17 -8.49 -12.05
N GLU A 33 9.96 -8.00 -13.26
CA GLU A 33 8.89 -7.03 -13.55
C GLU A 33 7.51 -7.53 -13.09
N SER A 34 7.19 -8.81 -13.36
CA SER A 34 5.93 -9.42 -12.92
C SER A 34 5.82 -9.45 -11.38
N GLN A 35 6.93 -9.71 -10.68
CA GLN A 35 6.95 -9.68 -9.22
C GLN A 35 6.78 -8.25 -8.67
N GLN A 36 7.39 -7.24 -9.29
CA GLN A 36 7.22 -5.84 -8.90
C GLN A 36 5.75 -5.40 -9.01
N LYS A 37 5.11 -5.71 -10.15
CA LYS A 37 3.67 -5.43 -10.35
C LYS A 37 2.78 -6.16 -9.36
N LEU A 38 3.08 -7.45 -9.09
CA LEU A 38 2.38 -8.23 -8.07
C LEU A 38 2.50 -7.59 -6.69
N ILE A 39 3.70 -7.13 -6.31
CA ILE A 39 3.93 -6.48 -5.01
C ILE A 39 3.07 -5.23 -4.89
N LEU A 40 3.06 -4.36 -5.91
CA LEU A 40 2.24 -3.15 -5.89
C LEU A 40 0.75 -3.47 -5.76
N ALA A 41 0.25 -4.46 -6.50
CA ALA A 41 -1.14 -4.88 -6.43
C ALA A 41 -1.52 -5.42 -5.04
N GLU A 42 -0.68 -6.27 -4.45
CA GLU A 42 -0.95 -6.87 -3.13
C GLU A 42 -0.76 -5.87 -1.98
N LEU A 43 0.11 -4.86 -2.13
CA LEU A 43 0.19 -3.74 -1.17
C LEU A 43 -1.13 -2.96 -1.09
N MET A 44 -1.88 -2.83 -2.19
CA MET A 44 -3.20 -2.18 -2.17
C MET A 44 -4.21 -3.01 -1.38
N SER A 45 -4.12 -4.35 -1.45
CA SER A 45 -4.92 -5.25 -0.60
C SER A 45 -4.51 -5.13 0.87
N LEU A 46 -3.20 -5.20 1.16
CA LEU A 46 -2.66 -5.08 2.52
C LEU A 46 -3.05 -3.78 3.23
N THR A 47 -3.08 -2.68 2.49
CA THR A 47 -3.48 -1.36 2.99
C THR A 47 -5.00 -1.16 2.99
N GLY A 48 -5.77 -2.03 2.32
CA GLY A 48 -7.21 -1.85 2.16
C GLY A 48 -7.57 -0.61 1.35
N TYR A 49 -6.70 -0.16 0.43
CA TYR A 49 -6.84 1.14 -0.22
C TYR A 49 -8.17 1.30 -0.98
N TYR A 50 -8.57 0.24 -1.68
CA TYR A 50 -9.80 0.16 -2.47
C TYR A 50 -10.99 -0.45 -1.70
N ASP A 51 -10.81 -0.82 -0.42
CA ASP A 51 -11.88 -1.38 0.40
C ASP A 51 -12.70 -0.26 1.09
N LEU A 52 -13.97 -0.54 1.38
CA LEU A 52 -14.77 0.33 2.24
C LEU A 52 -14.24 0.19 3.67
N SER A 53 -13.85 1.29 4.28
CA SER A 53 -13.24 1.34 5.62
C SER A 53 -14.24 1.36 6.77
N TYR A 54 -15.49 1.77 6.52
CA TYR A 54 -16.52 1.88 7.55
C TYR A 54 -16.87 0.50 8.14
N ARG A 55 -16.87 0.40 9.46
CA ARG A 55 -17.30 -0.78 10.23
C ARG A 55 -18.41 -0.32 11.20
N PRO A 56 -19.70 -0.62 10.91
CA PRO A 56 -20.83 -0.02 11.64
C PRO A 56 -20.86 -0.37 13.12
N ASP A 57 -20.36 -1.56 13.47
CA ASP A 57 -20.39 -2.06 14.83
C ASP A 57 -19.17 -1.65 15.67
N SER A 58 -18.18 -0.97 15.08
CA SER A 58 -16.92 -0.64 15.74
C SER A 58 -16.22 0.58 15.13
N GLU A 59 -16.26 1.69 15.87
CA GLU A 59 -15.49 2.90 15.54
C GLU A 59 -13.98 2.63 15.54
N ARG A 60 -13.50 1.81 16.47
CA ARG A 60 -12.08 1.44 16.57
C ARG A 60 -11.59 0.72 15.31
N ASP A 61 -12.39 -0.21 14.80
CA ASP A 61 -12.02 -0.97 13.61
C ASP A 61 -12.04 -0.09 12.36
N THR A 62 -13.00 0.85 12.29
CA THR A 62 -13.03 1.90 11.27
C THR A 62 -11.76 2.77 11.32
N ALA A 63 -11.36 3.23 12.51
CA ALA A 63 -10.17 4.05 12.68
C ALA A 63 -8.89 3.31 12.24
N PHE A 64 -8.77 2.02 12.56
CA PHE A 64 -7.65 1.20 12.13
C PHE A 64 -7.66 0.97 10.60
N ALA A 65 -8.83 0.73 10.02
CA ALA A 65 -9.01 0.59 8.57
C ALA A 65 -8.54 1.85 7.83
N GLU A 66 -8.99 3.03 8.29
CA GLU A 66 -8.60 4.32 7.70
C GLU A 66 -7.10 4.60 7.86
N GLY A 67 -6.51 4.25 9.01
CA GLY A 67 -5.06 4.35 9.21
C GLY A 67 -4.26 3.56 8.17
N LYS A 68 -4.68 2.32 7.86
CA LYS A 68 -4.06 1.51 6.80
C LYS A 68 -4.32 2.10 5.41
N ARG A 69 -5.56 2.52 5.15
CA ARG A 69 -5.97 3.12 3.88
C ARG A 69 -5.17 4.38 3.57
N PHE A 70 -4.86 5.19 4.58
CA PHE A 70 -4.01 6.37 4.45
C PHE A 70 -2.62 6.03 3.92
N ILE A 71 -1.99 4.95 4.40
CA ILE A 71 -0.69 4.47 3.87
C ILE A 71 -0.84 4.10 2.39
N GLY A 72 -1.91 3.38 2.02
CA GLY A 72 -2.22 3.05 0.63
C GLY A 72 -2.37 4.30 -0.24
N ALA A 73 -3.06 5.34 0.26
CA ALA A 73 -3.21 6.62 -0.41
C ALA A 73 -1.87 7.32 -0.64
N GLN A 74 -0.94 7.26 0.32
CA GLN A 74 0.41 7.80 0.14
C GLN A 74 1.18 7.06 -0.95
N LEU A 75 1.11 5.73 -1.00
CA LEU A 75 1.75 4.93 -2.04
C LEU A 75 1.21 5.28 -3.43
N VAL A 76 -0.11 5.32 -3.58
CA VAL A 76 -0.76 5.68 -4.86
C VAL A 76 -0.38 7.08 -5.29
N LYS A 77 -0.34 8.04 -4.36
CA LYS A 77 0.16 9.39 -4.65
C LYS A 77 1.59 9.34 -5.19
N LEU A 78 2.51 8.69 -4.49
CA LEU A 78 3.93 8.65 -4.88
C LEU A 78 4.14 8.00 -6.26
N ILE A 79 3.40 6.94 -6.58
CA ILE A 79 3.45 6.26 -7.88
C ILE A 79 2.97 7.17 -9.02
N ASN A 80 2.00 8.06 -8.75
CA ASN A 80 1.36 8.90 -9.75
C ASN A 80 1.87 10.36 -9.76
N LEU A 81 2.91 10.69 -8.99
CA LEU A 81 3.50 12.03 -9.04
C LEU A 81 4.11 12.29 -10.43
N SER A 82 3.79 13.44 -11.02
CA SER A 82 4.46 13.86 -12.26
C SER A 82 5.92 14.28 -11.99
N PRO A 83 6.81 14.13 -12.98
CA PRO A 83 8.19 14.59 -12.87
C PRO A 83 8.30 16.08 -12.48
N ASP A 84 7.44 16.94 -13.03
CA ASP A 84 7.42 18.37 -12.72
C ASP A 84 7.15 18.65 -11.23
N VAL A 85 6.21 17.91 -10.62
CA VAL A 85 5.91 18.05 -9.19
C VAL A 85 7.11 17.61 -8.36
N ILE A 86 7.76 16.51 -8.72
CA ILE A 86 8.95 16.00 -8.04
C ILE A 86 10.09 17.03 -8.12
N GLU A 87 10.37 17.59 -9.30
CA GLU A 87 11.43 18.59 -9.48
C GLU A 87 11.13 19.90 -8.77
N SER A 88 9.86 20.35 -8.79
CA SER A 88 9.45 21.58 -8.09
C SER A 88 9.65 21.50 -6.57
N SER A 89 9.55 20.30 -5.99
CA SER A 89 9.72 20.07 -4.55
C SER A 89 11.15 20.28 -4.04
N LYS A 90 12.15 20.22 -4.94
CA LYS A 90 13.57 20.44 -4.60
C LYS A 90 13.88 21.92 -4.35
N LYS A 91 13.02 22.84 -4.81
CA LYS A 91 13.21 24.29 -4.61
C LYS A 91 12.81 24.65 -3.17
N PRO A 92 13.63 25.43 -2.44
CA PRO A 92 13.28 25.83 -1.08
C PRO A 92 11.94 26.57 -1.11
N ARG A 93 11.00 26.15 -0.25
CA ARG A 93 9.75 26.90 -0.05
C ARG A 93 10.14 28.31 0.36
N LYS A 94 9.79 29.31 -0.46
CA LYS A 94 9.85 30.71 -0.03
C LYS A 94 8.94 30.83 1.18
N THR A 95 9.53 30.93 2.37
CA THR A 95 8.85 31.33 3.59
C THR A 95 8.19 32.67 3.32
N ARG A 96 6.86 32.71 3.45
CA ARG A 96 6.10 33.95 3.53
C ARG A 96 6.18 34.47 4.95
#